data_AF-A0AAU7SNC2-F1
#
_entry.id   AF-A0AAU7SNC2-F1
#
_cell.length_a   1.000
_cell.length_b   1.000
_cell.length_c   1.000
_cell.angle_alpha   90.00
_cell.angle_beta   90.00
_cell.angle_gamma   90.00
#
_symmetry.space_group_name_H-M   'P 1'
#
loop_
_entity.id
_entity.type
_entity.pdbx_description
1 polymer ?
#
loop_
_entity_poly.entity_id
_entity_poly.type
_entity_poly.pdbx_seq_one_letter_code
_entity_poly.pdbx_strand_id
1 'polypeptide(L)'
;MNIKSLLLGSAAALVAVSGAHAADAVVAAEPEPLEYVRICDAYGAGYFFIPGSETCLKIGGKVRTEGQWYDAYNPSARFGTKWHTRAELQLQTATDTEYGPLKTNTELRWDWNDGGATSTNLLHASISLGGFTVGKEDSQFNVFTGYAGDVINDDVVYDGPYELNQITYNYDAGNGFSAVISLEDTNSGSGATGSNGEDSSDHYAPDVVAGAGFKSGAWGFKVVGGYDSIVEEGAIKARVDADFGVFSAFVMGGWNTDGSKLNKYAGANGAGAASGIGWGDWALWGGASVPINEKLKWNFQVAYTDSKIFSATTNLKFKPVKNLLVEPEVTYTNWDSINQDQWAGIIRFERTF
;
A
#
# COMPACT_ATOMS: atom_id res chain seq x y z
N MET A 1 9.88 -44.85 57.06
CA MET A 1 11.00 -45.81 57.19
C MET A 1 12.02 -45.47 56.11
N ASN A 2 13.31 -45.45 56.47
CA ASN A 2 14.53 -45.11 55.70
C ASN A 2 14.79 -43.60 55.49
N ILE A 3 15.39 -42.88 56.46
CA ILE A 3 16.85 -42.66 56.75
C ILE A 3 17.49 -41.79 55.64
N LYS A 4 17.76 -40.48 55.74
CA LYS A 4 18.50 -39.60 56.69
C LYS A 4 20.00 -39.91 56.89
N SER A 5 20.83 -38.95 56.45
CA SER A 5 22.09 -38.46 57.05
C SER A 5 23.40 -38.74 56.30
N LEU A 6 24.15 -37.68 55.98
CA LEU A 6 25.50 -37.31 56.48
C LEU A 6 25.93 -36.00 55.75
N LEU A 7 26.19 -34.80 56.33
CA LEU A 7 27.24 -34.37 57.31
C LEU A 7 28.65 -34.78 56.83
N LEU A 8 29.72 -33.97 56.70
CA LEU A 8 30.22 -32.65 57.15
C LEU A 8 31.28 -32.22 56.10
N GLY A 9 31.58 -30.94 55.80
CA GLY A 9 32.17 -29.92 56.68
C GLY A 9 33.71 -29.87 56.51
N SER A 10 34.28 -28.72 56.11
CA SER A 10 35.57 -28.18 56.61
C SER A 10 35.92 -26.84 55.98
N ALA A 11 36.26 -25.91 56.87
CA ALA A 11 36.68 -24.53 56.63
C ALA A 11 38.19 -24.43 56.42
N ALA A 12 38.64 -23.36 55.75
CA ALA A 12 39.94 -22.73 56.03
C ALA A 12 39.89 -21.25 55.63
N ALA A 13 39.74 -20.39 56.63
CA ALA A 13 40.08 -18.98 56.54
C ALA A 13 41.59 -18.82 56.72
N LEU A 14 42.25 -18.03 55.85
CA LEU A 14 43.59 -17.51 56.08
C LEU A 14 43.57 -15.99 55.91
N VAL A 15 44.23 -15.35 56.88
CA VAL A 15 44.20 -13.94 57.24
C VAL A 15 45.11 -13.10 56.33
N ALA A 16 44.70 -11.83 56.19
CA ALA A 16 45.28 -10.72 55.44
C ALA A 16 46.78 -10.43 55.67
N VAL A 17 47.41 -9.81 54.65
CA VAL A 17 48.36 -8.69 54.84
C VAL A 17 48.16 -7.67 53.71
N SER A 18 48.14 -6.41 54.11
CA SER A 18 48.03 -5.16 53.36
C SER A 18 49.14 -4.92 52.33
N GLY A 19 48.75 -4.49 51.13
CA GLY A 19 49.58 -3.72 50.21
C GLY A 19 48.82 -2.45 49.82
N ALA A 20 49.22 -1.32 50.39
CA ALA A 20 48.70 -0.01 50.00
C ALA A 20 49.17 0.29 48.56
N HIS A 21 48.22 0.40 47.64
CA HIS A 21 48.43 1.07 46.36
C HIS A 21 47.36 2.14 46.20
N ALA A 22 47.80 3.33 45.83
CA ALA A 22 47.03 4.55 45.72
C ALA A 22 45.72 4.33 44.95
N ALA A 23 44.60 4.60 45.60
CA ALA A 23 43.31 4.76 44.95
C ALA A 23 43.13 6.24 44.60
N ASP A 24 43.78 6.69 43.54
CA ASP A 24 43.14 7.71 42.71
C ASP A 24 42.20 6.92 41.80
N ALA A 25 41.03 6.60 42.36
CA ALA A 25 39.93 6.07 41.59
C ALA A 25 39.47 7.19 40.67
N VAL A 26 40.13 7.31 39.53
CA VAL A 26 39.44 7.72 38.32
C VAL A 26 38.34 6.68 38.17
N VAL A 27 37.17 7.00 38.71
CA VAL A 27 35.92 6.40 38.27
C VAL A 27 35.88 6.75 36.80
N ALA A 28 36.47 5.88 35.97
CA ALA A 28 36.00 5.72 34.62
C ALA A 28 34.51 5.47 34.83
N ALA A 29 33.69 6.49 34.54
CA ALA A 29 32.29 6.28 34.30
C ALA A 29 32.29 5.15 33.27
N GLU A 30 31.97 3.95 33.75
CA GLU A 30 31.71 2.83 32.88
C GLU A 30 30.68 3.38 31.92
N PRO A 31 31.02 3.54 30.63
CA PRO A 31 30.14 4.22 29.71
C PRO A 31 28.83 3.45 29.83
N GLU A 32 27.79 4.12 30.36
CA GLU A 32 26.49 3.49 30.47
C GLU A 32 26.24 2.89 29.09
N PRO A 33 25.91 1.59 28.99
CA PRO A 33 25.64 0.99 27.70
C PRO A 33 24.51 1.82 27.13
N LEU A 34 24.85 2.73 26.21
CA LEU A 34 23.92 3.66 25.66
C LEU A 34 22.94 2.79 24.89
N GLU A 35 21.77 2.56 25.47
CA GLU A 35 20.65 1.89 24.84
C GLU A 35 20.12 2.85 23.77
N TYR A 36 20.89 3.00 22.69
CA TYR A 36 20.59 3.95 21.63
C TYR A 36 19.29 3.62 20.91
N VAL A 37 18.80 2.39 21.03
CA VAL A 37 17.56 1.95 20.41
C VAL A 37 16.74 1.19 21.44
N ARG A 38 15.83 1.91 22.09
CA ARG A 38 14.82 1.31 22.98
C ARG A 38 13.64 0.86 22.14
N ILE A 39 13.12 -0.34 22.40
CA ILE A 39 11.93 -0.87 21.73
C ILE A 39 10.72 -0.02 22.13
N CYS A 40 9.86 0.30 21.17
CA CYS A 40 8.57 0.94 21.41
C CYS A 40 7.44 0.00 20.97
N ASP A 41 6.82 -0.70 21.92
CA ASP A 41 5.76 -1.67 21.61
C ASP A 41 4.37 -1.04 21.46
N ALA A 42 4.21 0.25 21.79
CA ALA A 42 2.92 0.95 21.81
C ALA A 42 2.21 0.99 20.44
N TYR A 43 2.98 1.04 19.34
CA TYR A 43 2.46 1.17 17.98
C TYR A 43 2.66 -0.08 17.11
N GLY A 44 3.06 -1.19 17.74
CA GLY A 44 3.26 -2.48 17.10
C GLY A 44 4.72 -2.84 16.84
N ALA A 45 4.92 -4.02 16.23
CA ALA A 45 6.26 -4.55 16.00
C ALA A 45 7.09 -3.69 15.04
N GLY A 46 8.38 -3.55 15.35
CA GLY A 46 9.36 -2.84 14.53
C GLY A 46 9.53 -1.35 14.86
N TYR A 47 8.78 -0.83 15.84
CA TYR A 47 8.96 0.52 16.36
C TYR A 47 10.05 0.58 17.42
N PHE A 48 10.83 1.64 17.40
CA PHE A 48 11.84 1.99 18.40
C PHE A 48 11.78 3.48 18.73
N PHE A 49 12.15 3.86 19.94
CA PHE A 49 12.18 5.28 20.32
C PHE A 49 13.28 6.03 19.57
N ILE A 50 12.94 7.21 19.06
CA ILE A 50 13.93 8.18 18.61
C ILE A 50 14.69 8.69 19.86
N PRO A 51 16.03 8.60 19.90
CA PRO A 51 16.82 9.02 21.04
C PRO A 51 16.49 10.44 21.51
N GLY A 52 16.26 10.62 22.80
CA GLY A 52 15.91 11.91 23.39
C GLY A 52 14.43 12.33 23.26
N SER A 53 13.55 11.42 22.83
CA SER A 53 12.10 11.70 22.74
C SER A 53 11.23 10.51 23.14
N GLU A 54 9.92 10.76 23.26
CA GLU A 54 8.87 9.73 23.41
C GLU A 54 8.29 9.29 22.05
N THR A 55 8.80 9.85 20.94
CA THR A 55 8.36 9.50 19.60
C THR A 55 8.96 8.17 19.17
N CYS A 56 8.11 7.28 18.69
CA CYS A 56 8.49 6.00 18.13
C CYS A 56 8.68 6.14 16.61
N LEU A 57 9.69 5.47 16.07
CA LEU A 57 10.03 5.39 14.65
C LEU A 57 10.02 3.92 14.23
N LYS A 58 9.43 3.65 13.07
CA LYS A 58 9.57 2.37 12.36
C LYS A 58 10.19 2.65 11.00
N ILE A 59 11.23 1.87 10.70
CA ILE A 59 11.87 1.83 9.39
C ILE A 59 11.46 0.53 8.73
N GLY A 60 10.97 0.62 7.52
CA GLY A 60 10.68 -0.55 6.69
C GLY A 60 10.89 -0.23 5.22
N GLY A 61 10.47 -1.16 4.38
CA GLY A 61 10.49 -0.96 2.95
C GLY A 61 10.63 -2.26 2.20
N LYS A 62 11.04 -2.15 0.93
CA LYS A 62 11.27 -3.33 0.09
C LYS A 62 12.29 -3.08 -0.99
N VAL A 63 12.91 -4.17 -1.42
CA VAL A 63 13.62 -4.24 -2.69
C VAL A 63 12.87 -5.21 -3.57
N ARG A 64 12.50 -4.74 -4.76
CA ARG A 64 11.76 -5.50 -5.76
C ARG A 64 12.52 -5.48 -7.07
N THR A 65 12.55 -6.62 -7.74
CA THR A 65 13.12 -6.72 -9.08
C THR A 65 12.23 -7.65 -9.90
N GLU A 66 11.90 -7.25 -11.12
CA GLU A 66 10.96 -7.97 -11.95
C GLU A 66 11.36 -7.94 -13.43
N GLY A 67 11.12 -9.07 -14.09
CA GLY A 67 11.26 -9.21 -15.53
C GLY A 67 9.88 -9.24 -16.17
N GLN A 68 9.69 -8.43 -17.20
CA GLN A 68 8.43 -8.31 -17.92
C GLN A 68 8.61 -8.74 -19.39
N TRP A 69 7.58 -9.38 -19.92
CA TRP A 69 7.42 -9.67 -21.34
C TRP A 69 6.10 -9.07 -21.82
N TYR A 70 6.18 -8.18 -22.81
CA TYR A 70 5.07 -7.33 -23.23
C TYR A 70 4.41 -6.54 -22.09
N ASP A 71 3.40 -5.73 -22.42
CA ASP A 71 2.79 -4.77 -21.51
C ASP A 71 1.26 -4.95 -21.51
N ALA A 72 0.68 -5.28 -20.37
CA ALA A 72 -0.77 -5.49 -20.24
C ALA A 72 -1.61 -4.24 -20.54
N TYR A 73 -0.98 -3.06 -20.55
CA TYR A 73 -1.62 -1.75 -20.70
C TYR A 73 -1.45 -1.18 -22.12
N ASN A 74 -0.54 -1.73 -22.92
CA ASN A 74 -0.19 -1.17 -24.23
C ASN A 74 -0.17 -2.25 -25.32
N PRO A 75 -1.18 -2.32 -26.21
CA PRO A 75 -1.23 -3.31 -27.27
C PRO A 75 -0.14 -3.15 -28.32
N SER A 76 0.61 -2.04 -28.31
CA SER A 76 1.72 -1.77 -29.25
C SER A 76 3.10 -2.04 -28.64
N ALA A 77 3.20 -2.24 -27.32
CA ALA A 77 4.49 -2.47 -26.68
C ALA A 77 5.01 -3.88 -26.99
N ARG A 78 6.21 -3.95 -27.58
CA ARG A 78 6.86 -5.21 -27.95
C ARG A 78 8.28 -5.25 -27.38
N PHE A 79 8.46 -5.90 -26.24
CA PHE A 79 9.76 -6.17 -25.64
C PHE A 79 9.85 -7.63 -25.19
N GLY A 80 11.01 -8.26 -25.42
CA GLY A 80 11.24 -9.67 -25.08
C GLY A 80 11.58 -9.89 -23.61
N THR A 81 12.37 -8.99 -23.02
CA THR A 81 12.65 -8.94 -21.59
C THR A 81 12.95 -7.50 -21.23
N LYS A 82 12.10 -6.90 -20.38
CA LYS A 82 12.31 -5.58 -19.81
C LYS A 82 12.47 -5.73 -18.31
N TRP A 83 13.57 -5.25 -17.76
CA TRP A 83 13.85 -5.38 -16.34
C TRP A 83 13.52 -4.09 -15.58
N HIS A 84 12.84 -4.24 -14.45
CA HIS A 84 12.48 -3.13 -13.58
C HIS A 84 12.89 -3.45 -12.14
N THR A 85 13.65 -2.54 -11.53
CA THR A 85 14.10 -2.66 -10.15
C THR A 85 13.61 -1.48 -9.35
N ARG A 86 13.02 -1.77 -8.19
CA ARG A 86 12.49 -0.79 -7.26
C ARG A 86 13.09 -0.95 -5.87
N ALA A 87 13.44 0.16 -5.26
CA ALA A 87 13.68 0.25 -3.82
C ALA A 87 12.67 1.20 -3.19
N GLU A 88 12.07 0.80 -2.08
CA GLU A 88 11.21 1.65 -1.26
C GLU A 88 11.78 1.75 0.15
N LEU A 89 11.80 2.96 0.69
CA LEU A 89 12.11 3.24 2.10
C LEU A 89 10.88 3.87 2.73
N GLN A 90 10.36 3.22 3.77
CA GLN A 90 9.25 3.69 4.57
C GLN A 90 9.71 4.12 5.96
N LEU A 91 9.34 5.33 6.35
CA LEU A 91 9.58 5.90 7.66
C LEU A 91 8.23 6.27 8.27
N GLN A 92 7.91 5.63 9.39
CA GLN A 92 6.66 5.89 10.12
C GLN A 92 6.99 6.38 11.52
N THR A 93 6.39 7.47 11.96
CA THR A 93 6.54 7.90 13.36
C THR A 93 5.20 7.95 14.07
N ALA A 94 5.23 7.78 15.40
CA ALA A 94 4.04 7.84 16.23
C ALA A 94 4.39 8.35 17.64
N THR A 95 3.55 9.22 18.19
CA THR A 95 3.61 9.66 19.58
C THR A 95 2.20 9.83 20.14
N ASP A 96 2.03 9.60 21.44
CA ASP A 96 0.75 9.75 22.10
C ASP A 96 0.50 11.24 22.38
N THR A 97 -0.76 11.65 22.26
CA THR A 97 -1.23 12.99 22.58
C THR A 97 -2.58 12.90 23.27
N GLU A 98 -3.09 14.00 23.82
CA GLU A 98 -4.43 14.05 24.40
C GLU A 98 -5.56 13.78 23.39
N TYR A 99 -5.29 13.85 22.08
CA TYR A 99 -6.25 13.57 21.00
C TYR A 99 -6.08 12.17 20.38
N GLY A 100 -5.24 11.33 21.00
CA GLY A 100 -4.84 10.02 20.49
C GLY A 100 -3.48 10.06 19.77
N PRO A 101 -3.08 8.97 19.09
CA PRO A 101 -1.79 8.88 18.45
C PRO A 101 -1.62 9.88 17.29
N LEU A 102 -0.64 10.76 17.39
CA LEU A 102 -0.15 11.55 16.27
C LEU A 102 0.84 10.71 15.47
N LYS A 103 0.55 10.48 14.18
CA LYS A 103 1.35 9.64 13.30
C LYS A 103 1.85 10.39 12.08
N THR A 104 3.01 9.98 11.56
CA THR A 104 3.46 10.37 10.23
C THR A 104 3.78 9.14 9.39
N ASN A 105 3.56 9.24 8.09
CA ASN A 105 3.96 8.26 7.09
C ASN A 105 4.81 8.97 6.03
N THR A 106 5.94 8.38 5.66
CA THR A 106 6.77 8.85 4.55
C THR A 106 7.27 7.64 3.79
N GLU A 107 7.04 7.62 2.49
CA GLU A 107 7.50 6.56 1.60
C GLU A 107 8.23 7.15 0.41
N LEU A 108 9.51 6.82 0.31
CA LEU A 108 10.38 7.20 -0.80
C LEU A 108 10.57 6.00 -1.71
N ARG A 109 10.41 6.21 -3.01
CA ARG A 109 10.54 5.17 -4.03
C ARG A 109 11.59 5.56 -5.05
N TRP A 110 12.47 4.61 -5.37
CA TRP A 110 13.39 4.69 -6.49
C TRP A 110 13.07 3.59 -7.48
N ASP A 111 12.92 3.95 -8.75
CA ASP A 111 12.67 3.03 -9.85
C ASP A 111 13.80 3.14 -10.87
N TRP A 112 14.34 1.99 -11.26
CA TRP A 112 15.31 1.87 -12.34
C TRP A 112 14.73 0.96 -13.41
N ASN A 113 14.60 1.49 -14.63
CA ASN A 113 13.96 0.84 -15.76
C ASN A 113 14.99 0.55 -16.86
N ASP A 114 15.39 -0.71 -16.99
CA ASP A 114 16.10 -1.28 -18.14
C ASP A 114 17.20 -0.40 -18.78
N GLY A 115 18.21 -0.02 -18.00
CA GLY A 115 19.34 0.80 -18.48
C GLY A 115 19.13 2.31 -18.39
N GLY A 116 17.94 2.76 -17.99
CA GLY A 116 17.58 4.17 -17.86
C GLY A 116 18.15 4.86 -16.61
N ALA A 117 17.85 6.15 -16.48
CA ALA A 117 18.12 6.90 -15.26
C ALA A 117 17.18 6.44 -14.13
N THR A 118 17.66 6.47 -12.89
CA THR A 118 16.84 6.18 -11.72
C THR A 118 15.89 7.35 -11.44
N SER A 119 14.58 7.10 -11.46
CA SER A 119 13.59 8.08 -10.99
C SER A 119 13.43 8.01 -9.48
N THR A 120 13.11 9.15 -8.86
CA THR A 120 12.86 9.26 -7.41
C THR A 120 11.49 9.89 -7.19
N ASN A 121 10.65 9.21 -6.40
CA ASN A 121 9.27 9.62 -6.13
C ASN A 121 9.02 9.70 -4.62
N LEU A 122 8.40 10.78 -4.16
CA LEU A 122 7.79 10.84 -2.82
C LEU A 122 6.40 10.23 -2.94
N LEU A 123 6.27 8.94 -2.62
CA LEU A 123 5.04 8.20 -2.86
C LEU A 123 3.94 8.61 -1.89
N HIS A 124 4.26 8.58 -0.60
CA HIS A 124 3.38 8.94 0.49
C HIS A 124 4.09 9.89 1.45
N ALA A 125 3.36 10.89 1.95
CA ALA A 125 3.84 11.87 2.91
C ALA A 125 2.67 12.50 3.66
N SER A 126 2.33 11.97 4.83
CA SER A 126 1.13 12.39 5.56
C SER A 126 1.31 12.48 7.06
N ILE A 127 0.39 13.21 7.68
CA ILE A 127 0.21 13.35 9.13
C ILE A 127 -1.19 12.86 9.46
N SER A 128 -1.34 12.08 10.51
CA SER A 128 -2.66 11.59 10.96
C SER A 128 -2.86 11.75 12.47
N LEU A 129 -4.07 12.14 12.87
CA LEU A 129 -4.48 12.31 14.27
C LEU A 129 -6.00 12.17 14.41
N GLY A 130 -6.48 11.35 15.34
CA GLY A 130 -7.91 11.33 15.70
C GLY A 130 -8.88 11.04 14.54
N GLY A 131 -8.48 10.23 13.56
CA GLY A 131 -9.26 9.92 12.35
C GLY A 131 -9.01 10.86 11.18
N PHE A 132 -8.35 12.00 11.40
CA PHE A 132 -7.91 12.87 10.32
C PHE A 132 -6.59 12.41 9.70
N THR A 133 -6.45 12.63 8.39
CA THR A 133 -5.22 12.50 7.63
C THR A 133 -5.05 13.72 6.74
N VAL A 134 -3.84 14.31 6.71
CA VAL A 134 -3.47 15.39 5.79
C VAL A 134 -2.14 15.09 5.12
N GLY A 135 -2.06 15.31 3.81
CA GLY A 135 -0.84 15.13 3.03
C GLY A 135 -1.04 14.25 1.80
N LYS A 136 0.06 13.78 1.21
CA LYS A 136 0.07 12.96 -0.01
C LYS A 136 -0.16 11.48 0.33
N GLU A 137 -1.28 10.93 -0.12
CA GLU A 137 -1.66 9.52 0.00
C GLU A 137 -2.49 9.11 -1.23
N ASP A 138 -2.78 7.82 -1.39
CA ASP A 138 -3.75 7.37 -2.41
C ASP A 138 -5.17 7.85 -2.10
N SER A 139 -5.97 8.10 -3.14
CA SER A 139 -7.34 8.57 -3.00
C SER A 139 -8.19 7.64 -2.15
N GLN A 140 -9.10 8.21 -1.36
CA GLN A 140 -10.08 7.41 -0.63
C GLN A 140 -11.02 6.68 -1.58
N PHE A 141 -11.12 7.09 -2.85
CA PHE A 141 -11.86 6.36 -3.86
C PHE A 141 -11.30 4.95 -4.09
N ASN A 142 -9.99 4.76 -3.94
CA ASN A 142 -9.31 3.47 -4.02
C ASN A 142 -9.15 2.84 -2.64
N VAL A 143 -8.54 3.55 -1.69
CA VAL A 143 -8.15 3.00 -0.38
C VAL A 143 -9.36 2.56 0.44
N PHE A 144 -10.44 3.37 0.45
CA PHE A 144 -11.60 3.05 1.27
C PHE A 144 -12.28 1.77 0.80
N THR A 145 -12.51 1.60 -0.50
CA THR A 145 -13.13 0.38 -1.05
C THR A 145 -12.15 -0.80 -1.10
N GLY A 146 -10.85 -0.54 -1.26
CA GLY A 146 -9.82 -1.52 -1.56
C GLY A 146 -9.51 -1.54 -3.06
N TYR A 147 -8.22 -1.61 -3.41
CA TYR A 147 -7.71 -1.68 -4.77
C TYR A 147 -8.32 -2.82 -5.59
N ALA A 148 -8.28 -2.71 -6.91
CA ALA A 148 -8.99 -3.59 -7.83
C ALA A 148 -8.73 -5.10 -7.64
N GLY A 149 -7.58 -5.56 -7.17
CA GLY A 149 -7.36 -6.99 -6.90
C GLY A 149 -6.04 -7.34 -6.21
N ASP A 150 -5.76 -8.63 -6.08
CA ASP A 150 -4.51 -9.13 -5.50
C ASP A 150 -3.56 -9.67 -6.59
N VAL A 151 -3.53 -9.00 -7.74
CA VAL A 151 -2.64 -9.28 -8.87
C VAL A 151 -1.68 -8.09 -9.11
N ILE A 152 -0.65 -8.25 -9.94
CA ILE A 152 0.32 -7.19 -10.25
C ILE A 152 -0.30 -6.16 -11.19
N ASN A 153 -0.95 -6.62 -12.25
CA ASN A 153 -1.66 -5.78 -13.22
C ASN A 153 -3.16 -5.76 -12.86
N ASP A 154 -3.50 -5.21 -11.70
CA ASP A 154 -4.87 -5.22 -11.17
C ASP A 154 -5.72 -4.05 -11.66
N ASP A 155 -5.08 -3.01 -12.21
CA ASP A 155 -5.67 -1.73 -12.60
C ASP A 155 -5.62 -1.49 -14.13
N VAL A 156 -5.44 -2.53 -14.96
CA VAL A 156 -5.52 -2.40 -16.43
C VAL A 156 -6.81 -1.69 -16.84
N VAL A 157 -7.91 -2.04 -16.20
CA VAL A 157 -9.10 -1.20 -16.11
C VAL A 157 -8.92 -0.27 -14.91
N TYR A 158 -8.71 1.02 -15.20
CA TYR A 158 -8.48 2.08 -14.23
C TYR A 158 -9.45 2.01 -13.06
N ASP A 159 -9.01 1.99 -11.81
CA ASP A 159 -9.92 1.87 -10.66
C ASP A 159 -10.03 3.16 -9.82
N GLY A 160 -9.25 4.19 -10.14
CA GLY A 160 -9.31 5.51 -9.49
C GLY A 160 -7.95 6.18 -9.38
N PRO A 161 -7.90 7.39 -8.80
CA PRO A 161 -6.67 8.17 -8.71
C PRO A 161 -5.76 7.73 -7.56
N TYR A 162 -4.46 7.75 -7.81
CA TYR A 162 -3.41 7.45 -6.86
C TYR A 162 -2.64 8.71 -6.49
N GLU A 163 -1.93 8.68 -5.36
CA GLU A 163 -0.86 9.63 -5.06
C GLU A 163 -1.23 11.13 -5.15
N LEU A 164 -2.19 11.59 -4.34
CA LEU A 164 -2.64 12.99 -4.31
C LEU A 164 -2.62 13.59 -2.91
N ASN A 165 -2.57 14.92 -2.82
CA ASN A 165 -2.75 15.60 -1.54
C ASN A 165 -4.22 15.52 -1.13
N GLN A 166 -4.48 15.21 0.14
CA GLN A 166 -5.83 15.11 0.65
C GLN A 166 -5.93 15.63 2.09
N ILE A 167 -7.14 16.04 2.46
CA ILE A 167 -7.59 16.19 3.85
C ILE A 167 -8.76 15.24 4.03
N THR A 168 -8.55 14.21 4.83
CA THR A 168 -9.47 13.09 4.97
C THR A 168 -9.90 12.93 6.41
N TYR A 169 -11.17 12.61 6.64
CA TYR A 169 -11.66 12.11 7.93
C TYR A 169 -12.24 10.71 7.75
N ASN A 170 -11.66 9.75 8.47
CA ASN A 170 -12.13 8.38 8.57
C ASN A 170 -12.88 8.18 9.89
N TYR A 171 -14.09 7.64 9.80
CA TYR A 171 -14.91 7.27 10.93
C TYR A 171 -15.08 5.75 11.00
N ASP A 172 -14.80 5.18 12.17
CA ASP A 172 -15.09 3.78 12.51
C ASP A 172 -15.97 3.77 13.76
N ALA A 173 -17.18 3.20 13.62
CA ALA A 173 -18.13 3.11 14.72
C ALA A 173 -17.84 1.96 15.71
N GLY A 174 -16.85 1.10 15.41
CA GLY A 174 -16.50 -0.07 16.23
C GLY A 174 -17.50 -1.23 16.15
N ASN A 175 -18.57 -1.09 15.36
CA ASN A 175 -19.62 -2.10 15.17
C ASN A 175 -19.67 -2.66 13.73
N GLY A 176 -18.61 -2.44 12.96
CA GLY A 176 -18.50 -2.84 11.56
C GLY A 176 -18.92 -1.77 10.56
N PHE A 177 -19.59 -0.69 11.00
CA PHE A 177 -19.85 0.48 10.15
C PHE A 177 -18.62 1.40 10.08
N SER A 178 -18.28 1.84 8.86
CA SER A 178 -17.22 2.80 8.59
C SER A 178 -17.69 3.85 7.58
N ALA A 179 -17.19 5.08 7.69
CA ALA A 179 -17.43 6.13 6.71
C ALA A 179 -16.17 6.96 6.45
N VAL A 180 -16.11 7.58 5.29
CA VAL A 180 -15.01 8.48 4.91
C VAL A 180 -15.55 9.71 4.20
N ILE A 181 -14.90 10.85 4.42
CA ILE A 181 -15.01 12.04 3.60
C ILE A 181 -13.61 12.61 3.38
N SER A 182 -13.33 13.04 2.15
CA SER A 182 -12.03 13.53 1.73
C SER A 182 -12.20 14.70 0.78
N LEU A 183 -11.36 15.73 0.98
CA LEU A 183 -11.10 16.77 -0.01
C LEU A 183 -9.76 16.47 -0.65
N GLU A 184 -9.75 16.30 -1.98
CA GLU A 184 -8.61 15.80 -2.73
C GLU A 184 -8.13 16.86 -3.73
N ASP A 185 -6.81 16.98 -3.86
CA ASP A 185 -6.16 17.95 -4.73
C ASP A 185 -6.39 17.60 -6.21
N THR A 186 -6.86 18.59 -6.96
CA THR A 186 -7.15 18.54 -8.40
C THR A 186 -5.91 18.50 -9.28
N ASN A 187 -4.74 18.88 -8.75
CA ASN A 187 -3.50 19.15 -9.50
C ASN A 187 -3.63 20.31 -10.50
N SER A 188 -4.28 21.42 -10.11
CA SER A 188 -4.62 22.57 -10.96
C SER A 188 -3.52 23.65 -11.08
N GLY A 189 -2.33 23.28 -11.54
CA GLY A 189 -1.21 24.21 -11.75
C GLY A 189 -1.15 24.87 -13.15
N SER A 190 -0.20 25.79 -13.35
CA SER A 190 0.06 26.38 -14.67
C SER A 190 0.33 25.31 -15.73
N GLY A 191 -0.49 25.26 -16.79
CA GLY A 191 -0.43 24.25 -17.84
C GLY A 191 -1.00 22.87 -17.48
N ALA A 192 -1.67 22.74 -16.33
CA ALA A 192 -2.36 21.51 -15.94
C ALA A 192 -3.66 21.34 -16.74
N THR A 193 -4.03 20.08 -16.94
CA THR A 193 -5.28 19.69 -17.59
C THR A 193 -5.99 18.61 -16.79
N GLY A 194 -7.32 18.62 -16.82
CA GLY A 194 -8.17 17.54 -16.31
C GLY A 194 -8.00 16.22 -17.08
N SER A 195 -8.64 15.17 -16.61
CA SER A 195 -8.52 13.82 -17.19
C SER A 195 -9.02 13.70 -18.64
N ASN A 196 -9.89 14.62 -19.09
CA ASN A 196 -10.37 14.74 -20.47
C ASN A 196 -9.57 15.75 -21.31
N GLY A 197 -8.54 16.38 -20.74
CA GLY A 197 -7.72 17.40 -21.42
C GLY A 197 -8.25 18.84 -21.31
N GLU A 198 -9.32 19.09 -20.54
CA GLU A 198 -9.78 20.46 -20.25
C GLU A 198 -8.74 21.25 -19.45
N ASP A 199 -8.55 22.52 -19.76
CA ASP A 199 -7.62 23.38 -19.02
C ASP A 199 -8.08 23.56 -17.58
N SER A 200 -7.17 23.29 -16.64
CA SER A 200 -7.44 23.37 -15.21
C SER A 200 -6.52 24.36 -14.50
N SER A 201 -5.82 25.22 -15.24
CA SER A 201 -4.75 26.05 -14.68
C SER A 201 -5.19 27.10 -13.67
N ASP A 202 -6.45 27.53 -13.73
CA ASP A 202 -7.07 28.49 -12.79
C ASP A 202 -8.13 27.84 -11.88
N HIS A 203 -8.14 26.50 -11.79
CA HIS A 203 -9.16 25.78 -11.03
C HIS A 203 -8.86 25.79 -9.52
N TYR A 204 -9.88 26.13 -8.72
CA TYR A 204 -9.73 26.43 -7.28
C TYR A 204 -10.51 25.50 -6.35
N ALA A 205 -11.48 24.75 -6.87
CA ALA A 205 -12.26 23.81 -6.06
C ALA A 205 -11.50 22.49 -5.91
N PRO A 206 -11.47 21.87 -4.72
CA PRO A 206 -10.94 20.51 -4.59
C PRO A 206 -11.94 19.50 -5.16
N ASP A 207 -11.42 18.31 -5.44
CA ASP A 207 -12.27 17.14 -5.65
C ASP A 207 -12.83 16.66 -4.31
N VAL A 208 -13.98 15.98 -4.36
CA VAL A 208 -14.66 15.49 -3.15
C VAL A 208 -14.88 14.00 -3.27
N VAL A 209 -14.46 13.26 -2.24
CA VAL A 209 -14.73 11.83 -2.11
C VAL A 209 -15.49 11.57 -0.82
N ALA A 210 -16.53 10.75 -0.90
CA ALA A 210 -17.27 10.29 0.27
C ALA A 210 -17.68 8.83 0.12
N GLY A 211 -17.65 8.08 1.22
CA GLY A 211 -17.97 6.66 1.20
C GLY A 211 -18.51 6.16 2.52
N ALA A 212 -19.22 5.04 2.44
CA ALA A 212 -19.72 4.30 3.59
C ALA A 212 -19.54 2.80 3.37
N GLY A 213 -19.33 2.08 4.46
CA GLY A 213 -19.08 0.66 4.45
C GLY A 213 -19.65 -0.03 5.66
N PHE A 214 -19.92 -1.32 5.51
CA PHE A 214 -20.37 -2.19 6.58
C PHE A 214 -19.71 -3.57 6.44
N LYS A 215 -19.14 -4.06 7.53
CA LYS A 215 -18.59 -5.42 7.62
C LYS A 215 -19.33 -6.23 8.68
N SER A 216 -19.78 -7.42 8.30
CA SER A 216 -20.44 -8.37 9.20
C SER A 216 -20.03 -9.80 8.88
N GLY A 217 -19.34 -10.44 9.81
CA GLY A 217 -18.82 -11.80 9.64
C GLY A 217 -17.92 -11.92 8.41
N ALA A 218 -18.27 -12.85 7.53
CA ALA A 218 -17.57 -13.14 6.28
C ALA A 218 -17.73 -12.08 5.19
N TRP A 219 -18.68 -11.14 5.34
CA TRP A 219 -19.07 -10.21 4.29
C TRP A 219 -18.65 -8.78 4.60
N GLY A 220 -18.10 -8.10 3.60
CA GLY A 220 -17.87 -6.66 3.60
C GLY A 220 -18.58 -6.02 2.41
N PHE A 221 -19.24 -4.89 2.65
CA PHE A 221 -19.81 -4.05 1.60
C PHE A 221 -19.30 -2.62 1.77
N LYS A 222 -18.86 -2.01 0.67
CA LYS A 222 -18.44 -0.61 0.65
C LYS A 222 -18.94 0.08 -0.60
N VAL A 223 -19.30 1.35 -0.46
CA VAL A 223 -19.63 2.24 -1.58
C VAL A 223 -18.89 3.55 -1.38
N VAL A 224 -18.37 4.11 -2.48
CA VAL A 224 -17.65 5.38 -2.50
C VAL A 224 -18.04 6.14 -3.76
N GLY A 225 -18.18 7.46 -3.66
CA GLY A 225 -18.34 8.36 -4.78
C GLY A 225 -17.21 9.39 -4.79
N GLY A 226 -16.74 9.74 -5.97
CA GLY A 226 -15.79 10.83 -6.20
C GLY A 226 -16.37 11.80 -7.22
N TYR A 227 -16.17 13.10 -6.98
CA TYR A 227 -16.55 14.18 -7.88
C TYR A 227 -15.30 14.94 -8.30
N ASP A 228 -15.04 14.92 -9.62
CA ASP A 228 -13.98 15.67 -10.29
C ASP A 228 -14.51 17.06 -10.61
N SER A 229 -13.98 18.03 -9.89
CA SER A 229 -14.41 19.42 -9.97
C SER A 229 -13.89 20.13 -11.21
N ILE A 230 -12.84 19.64 -11.87
CA ILE A 230 -12.33 20.20 -13.13
C ILE A 230 -13.30 19.87 -14.26
N VAL A 231 -13.68 18.60 -14.37
CA VAL A 231 -14.52 18.08 -15.47
C VAL A 231 -16.02 18.26 -15.20
N GLU A 232 -16.37 18.62 -13.96
CA GLU A 232 -17.75 18.70 -13.45
C GLU A 232 -18.53 17.38 -13.56
N GLU A 233 -17.82 16.25 -13.44
CA GLU A 233 -18.37 14.91 -13.49
C GLU A 233 -17.85 14.07 -12.31
N GLY A 234 -18.48 12.94 -12.05
CA GLY A 234 -18.04 12.02 -11.00
C GLY A 234 -18.19 10.54 -11.36
N ALA A 235 -17.84 9.70 -10.40
CA ALA A 235 -18.04 8.27 -10.48
C ALA A 235 -18.44 7.69 -9.12
N ILE A 236 -19.17 6.59 -9.15
CA ILE A 236 -19.52 5.79 -7.97
C ILE A 236 -18.93 4.40 -8.13
N LYS A 237 -18.33 3.87 -7.06
CA LYS A 237 -17.82 2.51 -6.97
C LYS A 237 -18.46 1.80 -5.79
N ALA A 238 -18.88 0.55 -5.99
CA ALA A 238 -19.35 -0.31 -4.92
C ALA A 238 -18.61 -1.65 -4.98
N ARG A 239 -18.28 -2.20 -3.81
CA ARG A 239 -17.55 -3.46 -3.68
C ARG A 239 -18.17 -4.34 -2.62
N VAL A 240 -18.24 -5.63 -2.94
CA VAL A 240 -18.55 -6.71 -2.00
C VAL A 240 -17.34 -7.61 -1.89
N ASP A 241 -16.89 -7.85 -0.67
CA ASP A 241 -15.87 -8.85 -0.34
C ASP A 241 -16.49 -9.97 0.49
N ALA A 242 -16.09 -11.20 0.22
CA ALA A 242 -16.58 -12.38 0.91
C ALA A 242 -15.42 -13.34 1.25
N ASP A 243 -15.39 -13.81 2.49
CA ASP A 243 -14.49 -14.87 2.97
C ASP A 243 -15.26 -16.18 3.16
N PHE A 244 -14.96 -17.18 2.32
CA PHE A 244 -15.60 -18.49 2.36
C PHE A 244 -14.78 -19.51 3.19
N GLY A 245 -13.74 -19.06 3.89
CA GLY A 245 -12.83 -19.88 4.70
C GLY A 245 -11.76 -20.60 3.87
N VAL A 246 -12.13 -21.24 2.77
CA VAL A 246 -11.19 -21.92 1.85
C VAL A 246 -10.67 -21.02 0.73
N PHE A 247 -11.37 -19.93 0.43
CA PHE A 247 -10.96 -18.88 -0.50
C PHE A 247 -11.70 -17.59 -0.14
N SER A 248 -11.18 -16.46 -0.61
CA SER A 248 -11.87 -15.17 -0.57
C SER A 248 -12.20 -14.71 -1.99
N ALA A 249 -13.30 -14.01 -2.19
CA ALA A 249 -13.66 -13.43 -3.47
C ALA A 249 -14.21 -12.01 -3.30
N PHE A 250 -14.16 -11.25 -4.38
CA PHE A 250 -14.76 -9.93 -4.43
C PHE A 250 -15.44 -9.69 -5.78
N VAL A 251 -16.41 -8.78 -5.77
CA VAL A 251 -16.98 -8.15 -6.96
C VAL A 251 -17.04 -6.65 -6.70
N MET A 252 -16.62 -5.87 -7.68
CA MET A 252 -16.62 -4.41 -7.64
C MET A 252 -17.24 -3.88 -8.92
N GLY A 253 -18.13 -2.90 -8.81
CA GLY A 253 -18.75 -2.22 -9.93
C GLY A 253 -18.56 -0.72 -9.84
N GLY A 254 -18.28 -0.09 -10.98
CA GLY A 254 -18.13 1.34 -11.14
C GLY A 254 -19.19 1.87 -12.10
N TRP A 255 -19.71 3.06 -11.82
CA TRP A 255 -20.60 3.82 -12.69
C TRP A 255 -20.03 5.22 -12.88
N ASN A 256 -19.93 5.64 -14.14
CA ASN A 256 -19.53 6.99 -14.52
C ASN A 256 -20.79 7.84 -14.75
N THR A 257 -20.79 9.06 -14.23
CA THR A 257 -21.92 9.99 -14.37
C THR A 257 -22.17 10.42 -15.82
N ASP A 258 -21.11 10.52 -16.63
CA ASP A 258 -21.17 10.71 -18.08
C ASP A 258 -20.13 9.79 -18.76
N GLY A 259 -20.59 8.66 -19.30
CA GLY A 259 -19.70 7.68 -19.95
C GLY A 259 -18.99 8.19 -21.19
N SER A 260 -19.36 9.35 -21.73
CA SER A 260 -18.66 9.98 -22.85
C SER A 260 -17.48 10.87 -22.40
N LYS A 261 -17.37 11.16 -21.10
CA LYS A 261 -16.31 11.98 -20.53
C LYS A 261 -15.44 11.18 -19.56
N LEU A 262 -14.12 11.28 -19.76
CA LEU A 262 -13.17 10.84 -18.74
C LEU A 262 -13.15 11.87 -17.61
N ASN A 263 -13.31 11.40 -16.39
CA ASN A 263 -13.03 12.16 -15.19
C ASN A 263 -12.04 11.41 -14.32
N LYS A 264 -11.48 12.09 -13.32
CA LYS A 264 -10.45 11.56 -12.44
C LYS A 264 -10.82 10.26 -11.71
N TYR A 265 -12.12 10.00 -11.50
CA TYR A 265 -12.61 8.82 -10.81
C TYR A 265 -13.09 7.70 -11.75
N ALA A 266 -13.23 7.99 -13.05
CA ALA A 266 -13.54 7.05 -14.13
C ALA A 266 -12.62 7.30 -15.35
N GLY A 267 -11.31 7.24 -15.10
CA GLY A 267 -10.26 7.54 -16.07
C GLY A 267 -9.86 6.37 -16.96
N ALA A 268 -8.65 6.46 -17.51
CA ALA A 268 -8.06 5.48 -18.43
C ALA A 268 -6.62 5.16 -18.04
N ASN A 269 -6.24 3.88 -18.08
CA ASN A 269 -4.89 3.41 -17.79
C ASN A 269 -4.16 2.83 -19.03
N GLY A 270 -4.86 2.69 -20.15
CA GLY A 270 -4.26 2.21 -21.39
C GLY A 270 -3.19 3.17 -21.93
N ALA A 271 -2.21 2.63 -22.63
CA ALA A 271 -1.13 3.37 -23.27
C ALA A 271 -1.02 3.04 -24.77
N GLY A 272 -0.28 3.87 -25.51
CA GLY A 272 -0.18 3.75 -26.96
C GLY A 272 -1.55 3.91 -27.62
N ALA A 273 -1.94 2.97 -28.49
CA ALA A 273 -3.25 3.00 -29.15
C ALA A 273 -4.44 2.83 -28.19
N ALA A 274 -4.22 2.33 -26.98
CA ALA A 274 -5.24 2.20 -25.94
C ALA A 274 -5.36 3.45 -25.03
N SER A 275 -4.54 4.48 -25.28
CA SER A 275 -4.57 5.71 -24.47
C SER A 275 -5.90 6.43 -24.59
N GLY A 276 -6.44 6.88 -23.45
CA GLY A 276 -7.73 7.59 -23.39
C GLY A 276 -8.97 6.69 -23.49
N ILE A 277 -8.83 5.36 -23.55
CA ILE A 277 -9.98 4.46 -23.50
C ILE A 277 -10.29 4.18 -22.01
N GLY A 278 -11.35 4.79 -21.48
CA GLY A 278 -11.78 4.64 -20.10
C GLY A 278 -12.90 3.62 -19.91
N TRP A 279 -13.76 3.84 -18.91
CA TRP A 279 -14.85 2.91 -18.59
C TRP A 279 -15.96 2.93 -19.64
N GLY A 280 -16.30 4.10 -20.18
CA GLY A 280 -17.66 4.33 -20.71
C GLY A 280 -18.61 4.56 -19.54
N ASP A 281 -19.85 4.08 -19.65
CA ASP A 281 -20.85 4.28 -18.59
C ASP A 281 -20.58 3.46 -17.31
N TRP A 282 -19.91 2.31 -17.43
CA TRP A 282 -19.68 1.39 -16.30
C TRP A 282 -18.42 0.55 -16.46
N ALA A 283 -17.94 0.04 -15.33
CA ALA A 283 -16.86 -0.94 -15.25
C ALA A 283 -17.17 -1.99 -14.17
N LEU A 284 -16.67 -3.21 -14.37
CA LEU A 284 -16.84 -4.34 -13.47
C LEU A 284 -15.49 -5.02 -13.25
N TRP A 285 -15.18 -5.33 -11.99
CA TRP A 285 -14.05 -6.15 -11.59
C TRP A 285 -14.54 -7.30 -10.72
N GLY A 286 -13.89 -8.44 -10.82
CA GLY A 286 -14.12 -9.56 -9.93
C GLY A 286 -12.89 -10.43 -9.83
N GLY A 287 -12.73 -11.10 -8.70
CA GLY A 287 -11.58 -11.96 -8.51
C GLY A 287 -11.71 -12.84 -7.28
N ALA A 288 -10.79 -13.79 -7.16
CA ALA A 288 -10.67 -14.62 -5.98
C ALA A 288 -9.21 -14.94 -5.65
N SER A 289 -9.00 -15.22 -4.37
CA SER A 289 -7.73 -15.65 -3.81
C SER A 289 -7.91 -16.97 -3.09
N VAL A 290 -7.10 -17.97 -3.46
CA VAL A 290 -7.11 -19.31 -2.87
C VAL A 290 -5.77 -19.55 -2.16
N PRO A 291 -5.74 -19.59 -0.81
CA PRO A 291 -4.56 -20.00 -0.07
C PRO A 291 -4.37 -21.53 -0.22
N ILE A 292 -3.50 -21.95 -1.13
CA ILE A 292 -3.22 -23.38 -1.37
C ILE A 292 -2.52 -24.00 -0.17
N ASN A 293 -1.57 -23.28 0.43
CA ASN A 293 -0.91 -23.60 1.69
C ASN A 293 -0.25 -22.35 2.29
N GLU A 294 0.47 -22.51 3.41
CA GLU A 294 1.13 -21.39 4.12
C GLU A 294 2.14 -20.59 3.27
N LYS A 295 2.66 -21.16 2.19
CA LYS A 295 3.67 -20.54 1.32
C LYS A 295 3.15 -20.19 -0.06
N LEU A 296 1.98 -20.68 -0.47
CA LEU A 296 1.49 -20.54 -1.84
C LEU A 296 0.04 -20.09 -1.85
N LYS A 297 -0.20 -18.97 -2.52
CA LYS A 297 -1.53 -18.43 -2.78
C LYS A 297 -1.71 -18.26 -4.28
N TRP A 298 -2.85 -18.68 -4.81
CA TRP A 298 -3.25 -18.46 -6.19
C TRP A 298 -4.28 -17.34 -6.24
N ASN A 299 -4.13 -16.43 -7.20
CA ASN A 299 -5.07 -15.33 -7.41
C ASN A 299 -5.53 -15.31 -8.87
N PHE A 300 -6.77 -14.90 -9.08
CA PHE A 300 -7.26 -14.48 -10.39
C PHE A 300 -8.11 -13.22 -10.28
N GLN A 301 -8.10 -12.44 -11.35
CA GLN A 301 -8.93 -11.26 -11.51
C GLN A 301 -9.44 -11.19 -12.95
N VAL A 302 -10.67 -10.73 -13.14
CA VAL A 302 -11.23 -10.31 -14.42
C VAL A 302 -11.80 -8.91 -14.29
N ALA A 303 -11.71 -8.13 -15.37
CA ALA A 303 -12.32 -6.82 -15.46
C ALA A 303 -12.95 -6.61 -16.84
N TYR A 304 -14.06 -5.89 -16.90
CA TYR A 304 -14.73 -5.53 -18.14
C TYR A 304 -15.40 -4.16 -18.06
N THR A 305 -15.41 -3.42 -19.17
CA THR A 305 -15.99 -2.07 -19.23
C THR A 305 -16.99 -1.90 -20.37
N ASP A 306 -17.81 -0.86 -20.27
CA ASP A 306 -18.74 -0.44 -21.33
C ASP A 306 -18.01 -0.07 -22.63
N SER A 307 -16.82 0.54 -22.51
CA SER A 307 -15.89 0.80 -23.62
C SER A 307 -15.23 -0.47 -24.18
N LYS A 308 -15.67 -1.65 -23.74
CA LYS A 308 -15.26 -2.98 -24.20
C LYS A 308 -13.78 -3.28 -24.00
N ILE A 309 -13.23 -2.82 -22.88
CA ILE A 309 -11.94 -3.29 -22.38
C ILE A 309 -12.21 -4.57 -21.60
N PHE A 310 -11.58 -5.67 -21.97
CA PHE A 310 -11.57 -6.91 -21.19
C PHE A 310 -10.17 -7.20 -20.67
N SER A 311 -10.03 -7.52 -19.39
CA SER A 311 -8.77 -8.00 -18.81
C SER A 311 -9.00 -9.25 -17.98
N ALA A 312 -8.08 -10.21 -18.08
CA ALA A 312 -8.04 -11.41 -17.27
C ALA A 312 -6.60 -11.66 -16.82
N THR A 313 -6.38 -11.68 -15.51
CA THR A 313 -5.06 -11.81 -14.90
C THR A 313 -5.06 -12.94 -13.88
N THR A 314 -3.96 -13.70 -13.82
CA THR A 314 -3.76 -14.70 -12.78
C THR A 314 -2.30 -14.81 -12.36
N ASN A 315 -2.08 -15.05 -11.07
CA ASN A 315 -0.74 -15.17 -10.51
C ASN A 315 -0.62 -16.18 -9.37
N LEU A 316 0.62 -16.46 -9.00
CA LEU A 316 0.96 -17.27 -7.83
C LEU A 316 1.85 -16.48 -6.90
N LYS A 317 1.39 -16.18 -5.69
CA LYS A 317 2.24 -15.60 -4.64
C LYS A 317 2.93 -16.71 -3.87
N PHE A 318 4.20 -16.95 -4.17
CA PHE A 318 5.03 -17.94 -3.49
C PHE A 318 5.99 -17.29 -2.48
N LYS A 319 5.89 -17.68 -1.21
CA LYS A 319 6.74 -17.21 -0.11
C LYS A 319 7.64 -18.35 0.40
N PRO A 320 8.79 -18.62 -0.25
CA PRO A 320 9.66 -19.72 0.15
C PRO A 320 10.17 -19.59 1.59
N VAL A 321 10.44 -18.35 2.01
CA VAL A 321 10.83 -17.95 3.36
C VAL A 321 10.11 -16.66 3.76
N LYS A 322 10.15 -16.31 5.05
CA LYS A 322 9.58 -15.07 5.56
C LYS A 322 10.15 -13.86 4.81
N ASN A 323 9.27 -12.93 4.45
CA ASN A 323 9.57 -11.68 3.76
C ASN A 323 10.18 -11.79 2.35
N LEU A 324 10.23 -12.99 1.75
CA LEU A 324 10.60 -13.14 0.34
C LEU A 324 9.37 -13.60 -0.45
N LEU A 325 9.00 -12.84 -1.48
CA LEU A 325 7.94 -13.13 -2.42
C LEU A 325 8.52 -13.40 -3.81
N VAL A 326 8.07 -14.48 -4.42
CA VAL A 326 8.24 -14.78 -5.85
C VAL A 326 6.85 -14.86 -6.46
N GLU A 327 6.59 -14.05 -7.47
CA GLU A 327 5.26 -13.85 -8.04
C GLU A 327 5.32 -13.83 -9.57
N PRO A 328 5.14 -14.99 -10.22
CA PRO A 328 4.84 -15.04 -11.65
C PRO A 328 3.36 -14.69 -11.90
N GLU A 329 3.12 -13.90 -12.94
CA GLU A 329 1.81 -13.46 -13.39
C GLU A 329 1.71 -13.50 -14.92
N VAL A 330 0.51 -13.83 -15.40
CA VAL A 330 0.11 -13.66 -16.80
C VAL A 330 -1.18 -12.86 -16.87
N THR A 331 -1.24 -11.94 -17.84
CA THR A 331 -2.40 -11.09 -18.12
C THR A 331 -2.75 -11.18 -19.60
N TYR A 332 -4.04 -11.31 -19.89
CA TYR A 332 -4.60 -11.08 -21.21
C TYR A 332 -5.47 -9.83 -21.16
N THR A 333 -5.28 -8.91 -22.11
CA THR A 333 -6.09 -7.71 -22.28
C THR A 333 -6.58 -7.61 -23.72
N ASN A 334 -7.85 -7.25 -23.90
CA ASN A 334 -8.47 -6.99 -25.19
C ASN A 334 -9.17 -5.62 -25.16
N TRP A 335 -8.92 -4.82 -26.20
CA TRP A 335 -9.61 -3.56 -26.46
C TRP A 335 -10.39 -3.69 -27.76
N ASP A 336 -11.66 -4.12 -27.67
CA ASP A 336 -12.51 -4.36 -28.85
C ASP A 336 -12.73 -3.08 -29.67
N SER A 337 -12.80 -1.92 -29.00
CA SER A 337 -13.01 -0.61 -29.63
C SER A 337 -11.93 -0.22 -30.65
N ILE A 338 -10.73 -0.78 -30.53
CA ILE A 338 -9.60 -0.58 -31.45
C ILE A 338 -9.15 -1.88 -32.14
N ASN A 339 -9.87 -2.99 -31.93
CA ASN A 339 -9.56 -4.31 -32.46
C ASN A 339 -8.09 -4.73 -32.18
N GLN A 340 -7.67 -4.60 -30.92
CA GLN A 340 -6.33 -5.00 -30.46
C GLN A 340 -6.42 -5.87 -29.21
N ASP A 341 -5.46 -6.75 -29.03
CA ASP A 341 -5.27 -7.53 -27.82
C ASP A 341 -3.79 -7.69 -27.45
N GLN A 342 -3.54 -8.15 -26.23
CA GLN A 342 -2.20 -8.28 -25.68
C GLN A 342 -2.14 -9.36 -24.61
N TRP A 343 -1.17 -10.26 -24.75
CA TRP A 343 -0.69 -11.09 -23.65
C TRP A 343 0.52 -10.41 -23.00
N ALA A 344 0.62 -10.42 -21.69
CA ALA A 344 1.77 -9.95 -20.96
C ALA A 344 2.12 -10.89 -19.81
N GLY A 345 3.40 -10.95 -19.47
CA GLY A 345 3.90 -11.76 -18.37
C GLY A 345 4.85 -10.98 -17.49
N ILE A 346 4.78 -11.21 -16.19
CA ILE A 346 5.68 -10.61 -15.20
C ILE A 346 6.18 -11.72 -14.28
N ILE A 347 7.46 -11.72 -13.95
CA ILE A 347 7.99 -12.47 -12.81
C ILE A 347 8.63 -11.50 -11.84
N ARG A 348 8.08 -11.42 -10.63
CA ARG A 348 8.51 -10.52 -9.58
C ARG A 348 9.23 -11.26 -8.46
N PHE A 349 10.32 -10.68 -8.00
CA PHE A 349 11.02 -11.04 -6.79
C PHE A 349 10.99 -9.83 -5.86
N GLU A 350 10.45 -9.99 -4.66
CA GLU A 350 10.33 -8.90 -3.69
C GLU A 350 10.78 -9.36 -2.32
N ARG A 351 11.64 -8.57 -1.69
CA ARG A 351 12.01 -8.76 -0.28
C ARG A 351 11.62 -7.53 0.53
N THR A 352 10.80 -7.74 1.55
CA THR A 352 10.42 -6.71 2.53
C THR A 352 11.30 -6.79 3.77
N PHE A 353 11.44 -5.67 4.49
CA PHE A 353 12.18 -5.63 5.76
C PHE A 353 11.49 -4.73 6.78
#